data_AF-A0A4T0WYV5-F1
#
_entry.id   AF-A0A4T0WYV5-F1
#
_cell.length_a   1.000
_cell.length_b   1.000
_cell.length_c   1.000
_cell.angle_alpha   90.00
_cell.angle_beta   90.00
_cell.angle_gamma   90.00
#
_symmetry.space_group_name_H-M   'P 1'
#
loop_
_entity.id
_entity.type
_entity.pdbx_description
1 polymer ?
#
loop_
_entity_poly.entity_id
_entity_poly.type
_entity_poly.pdbx_seq_one_letter_code
_entity_poly.pdbx_strand_id
1 'polypeptide(L)'
;MKASIRLLAHVPSIKFVGGPHKPVFHAPSVHPCAPQGLKPSAVSQSQTIQRSSTFQSRNNLSKRFRYPPLDDIEIDDVLTGGAEILIK
;
A
#
# COMPACT_ATOMS: atom_id res chain seq x y z
N MET A 1 20.03 -7.43 42.84
CA MET A 1 18.82 -6.57 42.89
C MET A 1 18.18 -6.56 41.51
N LYS A 2 17.03 -7.22 41.36
CA LYS A 2 16.27 -7.31 40.09
C LYS A 2 15.34 -6.09 40.00
N ALA A 3 15.82 -5.00 39.43
CA ALA A 3 15.03 -3.79 39.21
C ALA A 3 15.02 -3.49 37.71
N SER A 4 13.87 -3.69 37.03
CA SER A 4 13.45 -2.99 35.78
C SER A 4 12.52 -3.77 34.82
N ILE A 5 11.52 -4.55 35.27
CA ILE A 5 10.52 -5.14 34.33
C ILE A 5 9.07 -4.72 34.66
N ARG A 6 8.86 -3.58 35.34
CA ARG A 6 7.49 -3.08 35.66
C ARG A 6 7.05 -1.86 34.84
N LEU A 7 7.77 -1.49 33.77
CA LEU A 7 7.45 -0.28 32.97
C LEU A 7 6.67 -0.52 31.68
N LEU A 8 6.44 -1.77 31.28
CA LEU A 8 5.60 -2.09 30.11
C LEU A 8 4.36 -2.83 30.58
N ALA A 9 3.47 -2.13 31.28
CA ALA A 9 2.11 -2.60 31.46
C ALA A 9 1.44 -2.63 30.07
N HIS A 10 1.10 -3.83 29.59
CA HIS A 10 0.39 -4.01 28.33
C HIS A 10 -0.99 -3.36 28.46
N VAL A 11 -1.13 -2.14 27.93
CA VAL A 11 -2.42 -1.45 27.82
C VAL A 11 -3.05 -1.89 26.49
N PRO A 12 -4.10 -2.74 26.50
CA PRO A 12 -4.80 -3.07 25.27
C PRO A 12 -5.49 -1.81 24.75
N SER A 13 -4.98 -1.27 23.64
CA SER A 13 -5.47 -0.03 23.01
C SER A 13 -6.84 -0.21 22.34
N ILE A 14 -7.21 -1.45 22.02
CA ILE A 14 -8.44 -1.75 21.28
C ILE A 14 -9.41 -2.47 22.21
N LYS A 15 -10.46 -1.77 22.65
CA LYS A 15 -11.62 -2.36 23.31
C LYS A 15 -12.56 -2.87 22.22
N PHE A 16 -12.52 -4.16 21.90
CA PHE A 16 -13.55 -4.77 21.08
C PHE A 16 -14.86 -4.78 21.88
N VAL A 17 -15.79 -3.90 21.52
CA VAL A 17 -17.14 -3.89 22.08
C VAL A 17 -17.94 -4.96 21.33
N GLY A 18 -18.46 -5.93 22.07
CA GLY A 18 -19.09 -7.13 21.52
C GLY A 18 -18.26 -8.35 21.89
N GLY A 19 -18.88 -9.32 22.55
CA GLY A 19 -18.22 -10.57 22.92
C GLY A 19 -17.75 -11.36 21.69
N PRO A 20 -17.14 -12.54 21.90
CA PRO A 20 -16.59 -13.36 20.82
C PRO A 20 -17.60 -13.53 19.68
N HIS A 21 -17.29 -12.99 18.50
CA HIS A 21 -18.11 -13.17 17.31
C HIS A 21 -18.07 -14.65 16.91
N LYS A 22 -19.24 -15.27 16.71
CA LYS A 22 -19.33 -16.63 16.19
C LYS A 22 -18.78 -16.62 14.75
N PRO A 23 -17.72 -17.38 14.44
CA PRO A 23 -17.25 -17.47 13.07
C PRO A 23 -18.35 -18.12 12.21
N VAL A 24 -18.79 -17.39 11.18
CA VAL A 24 -19.66 -17.95 10.15
C VAL A 24 -18.77 -18.61 9.12
N PHE A 25 -18.74 -19.93 9.10
CA PHE A 25 -17.99 -20.68 8.10
C PHE A 25 -18.86 -20.86 6.86
N HIS A 26 -18.53 -20.14 5.79
CA HIS A 26 -19.08 -20.42 4.48
C HIS A 26 -18.22 -21.50 3.81
N ALA A 27 -18.85 -22.47 3.14
CA ALA A 27 -18.10 -23.36 2.26
C ALA A 27 -17.37 -22.51 1.21
N PRO A 28 -16.09 -22.79 0.92
CA PRO A 28 -15.33 -22.02 -0.07
C PRO A 28 -16.00 -22.15 -1.43
N SER A 29 -16.71 -21.10 -1.83
CA SER A 29 -17.40 -20.98 -3.11
C SER A 29 -16.60 -20.10 -4.05
N VAL A 30 -16.81 -20.28 -5.35
CA VAL A 30 -16.22 -19.45 -6.39
C VAL A 30 -16.84 -18.04 -6.30
N HIS A 31 -16.00 -17.00 -6.29
CA HIS A 31 -16.48 -15.63 -6.33
C HIS A 31 -17.16 -15.35 -7.69
N PRO A 32 -18.26 -14.57 -7.77
CA PRO A 32 -18.92 -14.25 -9.04
C PRO A 32 -17.98 -13.63 -10.09
N CYS A 33 -17.00 -12.85 -9.62
CA CYS A 33 -15.97 -12.24 -10.47
C CYS A 33 -14.69 -13.09 -10.59
N ALA A 34 -14.73 -14.38 -10.26
CA ALA A 34 -13.57 -15.24 -10.42
C ALA A 34 -13.29 -15.43 -11.92
N PRO A 35 -12.04 -15.22 -12.38
CA PRO A 35 -11.68 -15.48 -13.77
C PRO A 35 -11.95 -16.96 -14.09
N GLN A 36 -12.68 -17.21 -15.17
CA GLN A 36 -13.11 -18.55 -15.61
C GLN A 36 -13.96 -19.33 -14.59
N GLY A 37 -14.49 -18.68 -13.55
CA GLY A 37 -15.29 -19.35 -12.54
C GLY A 37 -14.52 -20.42 -11.74
N LEU A 38 -13.18 -20.29 -11.64
CA LEU A 38 -12.35 -21.26 -10.94
C LEU A 38 -12.00 -20.79 -9.53
N LYS A 39 -11.97 -21.73 -8.58
CA LYS A 39 -11.42 -21.49 -7.24
C LYS A 39 -9.89 -21.33 -7.32
N PRO A 40 -9.26 -20.46 -6.51
CA PRO A 40 -7.81 -20.25 -6.55
C PRO A 40 -6.99 -21.54 -6.41
N SER A 41 -7.46 -22.51 -5.61
CA SER A 41 -6.78 -23.79 -5.41
C SER A 41 -6.86 -24.74 -6.61
N ALA A 42 -7.71 -24.47 -7.59
CA ALA A 42 -7.85 -25.29 -8.82
C ALA A 42 -6.99 -24.74 -9.97
N VAL A 43 -6.46 -23.54 -9.83
CA VAL A 43 -5.60 -22.92 -10.84
C VAL A 43 -4.15 -23.23 -10.50
N SER A 44 -3.69 -24.43 -10.86
CA SER A 44 -2.25 -24.73 -10.96
C SER A 44 -1.68 -24.02 -12.19
N GLN A 45 -1.61 -22.69 -12.14
CA GLN A 45 -0.79 -21.93 -13.07
C GLN A 45 0.18 -21.08 -12.26
N SER A 46 1.35 -21.64 -12.00
CA SER A 46 2.56 -20.85 -11.78
C SER A 46 2.88 -20.12 -13.07
N GLN A 47 2.14 -19.05 -13.37
CA GLN A 47 2.59 -18.11 -14.39
C GLN A 47 3.80 -17.40 -13.78
N THR A 48 5.00 -17.86 -14.14
CA THR A 48 6.22 -17.09 -13.97
C THR A 48 6.01 -15.83 -14.80
N ILE A 49 5.63 -14.73 -14.15
CA ILE A 49 5.51 -13.43 -14.81
C ILE A 49 6.92 -13.08 -15.27
N GLN A 50 7.26 -13.37 -16.52
CA GLN A 50 8.46 -12.88 -17.17
C GLN A 50 8.27 -11.38 -17.36
N ARG A 51 8.54 -10.61 -16.31
CA ARG A 51 8.67 -9.16 -16.42
C ARG A 51 9.95 -8.90 -17.19
N SER A 52 9.86 -8.75 -18.50
CA SER A 52 10.86 -7.97 -19.24
C SER A 52 10.76 -6.55 -18.69
N SER A 53 11.56 -6.24 -17.68
CA SER A 53 11.52 -4.94 -17.00
C SER A 53 12.19 -3.89 -17.89
N THR A 54 11.54 -3.56 -19.00
CA THR A 54 11.83 -2.31 -19.70
C THR A 54 11.48 -1.18 -18.73
N PHE A 55 12.44 -0.28 -18.48
CA PHE A 55 12.17 0.90 -17.66
C PHE A 55 11.07 1.71 -18.36
N GLN A 56 9.92 1.82 -17.71
CA GLN A 56 8.81 2.64 -18.18
C GLN A 56 8.78 3.92 -17.35
N SER A 57 8.99 5.06 -18.01
CA SER A 57 8.79 6.36 -17.36
C SER A 57 7.35 6.47 -16.87
N ARG A 58 7.16 7.00 -15.65
CA ARG A 58 5.81 7.23 -15.09
C ARG A 58 4.97 8.17 -15.97
N ASN A 59 5.62 9.03 -16.75
CA ASN A 59 4.97 9.91 -17.72
C ASN A 59 4.25 9.13 -18.84
N ASN A 60 4.69 7.90 -19.12
CA ASN A 60 4.08 7.03 -20.13
C ASN A 60 2.93 6.16 -19.57
N LEU A 61 2.65 6.22 -18.26
CA LEU A 61 1.55 5.49 -17.64
C LEU A 61 0.23 6.26 -17.73
N SER A 62 -0.87 5.67 -17.24
CA SER A 62 -2.15 6.38 -17.14
C SER A 62 -2.07 7.56 -16.16
N LYS A 63 -3.00 8.53 -16.30
CA LYS A 63 -3.02 9.76 -15.49
C LYS A 63 -2.92 9.52 -13.98
N ARG A 64 -3.47 8.41 -13.47
CA ARG A 64 -3.44 8.03 -12.05
C ARG A 64 -2.04 7.72 -11.51
N PHE A 65 -1.10 7.36 -12.38
CA PHE A 65 0.28 7.00 -11.99
C PHE A 65 1.30 8.09 -12.31
N ARG A 66 0.89 9.16 -13.01
CA ARG A 66 1.75 10.31 -13.31
C ARG A 66 1.88 11.19 -12.07
N TYR A 67 2.99 11.92 -11.99
CA TYR A 67 3.10 12.99 -11.01
C TYR A 67 2.18 14.16 -11.41
N PRO A 68 1.68 14.93 -10.44
CA PRO A 68 1.05 16.21 -10.75
C PRO A 68 2.04 17.12 -11.48
N PRO A 69 1.56 18.00 -12.39
CA PRO A 69 2.38 19.09 -12.92
C PRO A 69 2.89 19.96 -11.77
N LEU A 70 4.12 20.48 -11.90
CA LEU A 70 4.63 21.49 -10.99
C LEU A 70 3.90 22.81 -11.24
N ASP A 71 3.66 23.54 -10.17
CA ASP A 71 3.17 24.93 -10.26
C ASP A 71 4.31 25.85 -10.73
N ASP A 72 3.97 27.00 -11.34
CA ASP A 72 4.98 27.92 -11.91
C ASP A 72 6.02 28.38 -10.87
N ILE A 73 5.60 28.57 -9.61
CA ILE A 73 6.47 28.94 -8.49
C ILE A 73 7.46 27.82 -8.18
N GLU A 74 7.02 26.56 -8.22
CA GLU A 74 7.90 25.40 -7.98
C GLU A 74 8.90 25.23 -9.12
N ILE A 75 8.51 25.58 -10.35
CA ILE A 75 9.40 25.57 -11.51
C ILE A 75 10.52 26.60 -11.31
N ASP A 76 10.15 27.83 -10.93
CA ASP A 76 11.11 28.91 -10.68
C ASP A 76 12.06 28.58 -9.52
N ASP A 77 11.56 27.96 -8.45
CA ASP A 77 12.37 27.48 -7.33
C ASP A 77 13.40 26.42 -7.76
N VAL A 78 12.98 25.44 -8.58
CA VAL A 78 13.87 24.40 -9.11
C VAL A 78 14.95 25.00 -10.00
N LEU A 79 14.59 25.96 -10.86
CA LEU A 79 15.53 26.63 -11.77
C LEU A 79 16.52 27.53 -11.03
N THR A 80 16.05 28.22 -9.98
CA THR A 80 16.86 29.14 -9.16
C THR A 80 17.64 28.40 -8.06
N GLY A 81 17.35 27.12 -7.84
CA GLY A 81 17.95 26.29 -6.79
C GLY A 81 17.45 26.62 -5.38
N GLY A 82 16.29 27.27 -5.26
CA GLY A 82 15.64 27.63 -3.97
C GLY A 82 16.44 28.62 -3.11
N ALA A 83 17.43 29.32 -3.68
CA ALA A 83 18.35 30.16 -2.92
C ALA A 83 17.79 31.55 -2.55
N GLU A 84 16.65 31.96 -3.14
CA GLU A 84 16.07 33.28 -2.92
C GLU A 84 15.58 33.52 -1.48
N ILE A 85 15.24 32.46 -0.75
CA ILE A 85 14.70 32.53 0.63
C ILE A 85 15.81 32.80 1.67
N LEU A 86 17.09 32.59 1.32
CA LEU A 86 18.22 32.60 2.28
C LEU A 86 19.00 33.91 2.37
N ILE A 87 18.63 34.95 1.61
CA ILE A 87 19.32 36.26 1.66
C ILE A 87 18.35 37.32 2.16
N LYS A 88 18.27 37.48 3.49
CA LYS A 88 17.67 38.63 4.16
C LYS A 88 18.56 39.12 5.29
#